data_AF-T2J9U2-F1
#
_entry.id   AF-T2J9U2-F1
#
_cell.length_a   1.000
_cell.length_b   1.000
_cell.length_c   1.000
_cell.angle_alpha   90.00
_cell.angle_beta   90.00
_cell.angle_gamma   90.00
#
_symmetry.space_group_name_H-M   'P 1'
#
loop_
_entity.id
_entity.type
_entity.pdbx_description
1 polymer ?
#
loop_
_entity_poly.entity_id
_entity_poly.type
_entity_poly.pdbx_seq_one_letter_code
_entity_poly.pdbx_strand_id
1 'polypeptide(L)'
;MQDQGTLQQFSITSEDCEMGMILIDSNDSKKRWQGSDAAEEIVNLLPLGQAFIIAYRALPGMKWLGDKTYEQVRDNRYNWFGKRDNTYQSPYPFGCHESDNCSIS
;
A
#
# COMPACT_ATOMS: atom_id res chain seq x y z
N MET A 1 -10.00 4.36 -12.20
CA MET A 1 -10.50 4.14 -10.82
C MET A 1 -10.45 2.65 -10.46
N GLN A 2 -10.35 2.28 -9.18
CA GLN A 2 -9.91 0.94 -8.72
C GLN A 2 -10.65 -0.27 -9.33
N ASP A 3 -9.96 -1.40 -9.49
CA ASP A 3 -10.52 -2.68 -9.94
C ASP A 3 -11.33 -3.35 -8.81
N GLN A 4 -12.64 -3.12 -8.81
CA GLN A 4 -13.54 -3.66 -7.79
C GLN A 4 -13.58 -5.19 -7.77
N GLY A 5 -13.40 -5.84 -8.93
CA GLY A 5 -13.46 -7.30 -9.04
C GLY A 5 -12.29 -7.95 -8.30
N THR A 6 -11.07 -7.42 -8.49
CA THR A 6 -9.90 -7.89 -7.74
C THR A 6 -9.98 -7.53 -6.27
N LEU A 7 -10.39 -6.31 -5.91
CA LEU A 7 -10.46 -5.88 -4.50
C LEU A 7 -11.41 -6.74 -3.65
N GLN A 8 -12.53 -7.19 -4.21
CA GLN A 8 -13.48 -8.07 -3.52
C GLN A 8 -12.85 -9.40 -3.09
N GLN A 9 -11.87 -9.92 -3.84
CA GLN A 9 -11.18 -11.17 -3.49
C GLN A 9 -10.41 -11.06 -2.17
N PHE A 10 -10.03 -9.84 -1.79
CA PHE A 10 -9.30 -9.52 -0.56
C PHE A 10 -10.19 -8.89 0.52
N SER A 11 -11.51 -8.88 0.31
CA SER A 11 -12.47 -8.18 1.18
C SER A 11 -12.09 -6.69 1.39
N ILE A 12 -11.60 -6.03 0.34
CA ILE A 12 -11.24 -4.61 0.35
C ILE A 12 -12.40 -3.81 -0.25
N THR A 13 -12.88 -2.84 0.51
CA THR A 13 -13.96 -1.94 0.10
C THR A 13 -13.41 -0.66 -0.55
N SER A 14 -14.28 0.13 -1.17
CA SER A 14 -13.91 1.47 -1.64
C SER A 14 -13.49 2.40 -0.49
N GLU A 15 -14.08 2.25 0.70
CA GLU A 15 -13.72 3.04 1.88
C GLU A 15 -12.32 2.68 2.39
N ASP A 16 -11.97 1.40 2.42
CA ASP A 16 -10.60 0.95 2.72
C ASP A 16 -9.58 1.61 1.76
N CYS A 17 -9.93 1.80 0.48
CA CYS A 17 -9.04 2.43 -0.49
C CYS A 17 -8.79 3.92 -0.21
N GLU A 18 -9.67 4.60 0.54
CA GLU A 18 -9.48 6.00 0.90
C GLU A 18 -8.39 6.19 1.96
N MET A 19 -8.07 5.13 2.72
CA MET A 19 -6.91 5.11 3.61
C MET A 19 -5.57 5.08 2.87
N GLY A 20 -5.60 4.95 1.54
CA GLY A 20 -4.45 5.06 0.66
C GLY A 20 -3.73 3.72 0.47
N MET A 21 -2.61 3.56 1.16
CA MET A 21 -1.75 2.39 1.01
C MET A 21 -2.35 1.18 1.73
N ILE A 22 -2.35 0.03 1.07
CA ILE A 22 -2.76 -1.26 1.64
C ILE A 22 -1.67 -2.26 1.32
N LEU A 23 -1.15 -2.94 2.34
CA LEU A 23 -0.23 -4.07 2.20
C LEU A 23 -0.96 -5.34 2.63
N ILE A 24 -0.89 -6.37 1.81
CA ILE A 24 -1.51 -7.68 2.06
C ILE A 24 -0.39 -8.71 2.18
N ASP A 25 -0.44 -9.55 3.22
CA ASP A 25 0.50 -10.66 3.38
C ASP A 25 0.26 -11.71 2.29
N SER A 26 1.32 -12.11 1.57
CA SER A 26 1.20 -13.08 0.48
C SER A 26 0.87 -14.49 0.96
N ASN A 27 1.15 -14.81 2.24
CA ASN A 27 0.90 -16.12 2.82
C ASN A 27 -0.47 -16.20 3.51
N ASP A 28 -1.03 -15.06 3.93
CA ASP A 28 -2.35 -14.96 4.54
C ASP A 28 -3.06 -13.68 4.08
N SER A 29 -3.95 -13.81 3.10
CA SER A 29 -4.67 -12.68 2.52
C SER A 29 -5.59 -11.94 3.50
N LYS A 30 -5.87 -12.50 4.68
CA LYS A 30 -6.63 -11.83 5.74
C LYS A 30 -5.75 -10.89 6.57
N LYS A 31 -4.44 -11.11 6.58
CA LYS A 31 -3.48 -10.27 7.29
C LYS A 31 -3.07 -9.11 6.39
N ARG A 32 -3.49 -7.91 6.78
CA ARG A 32 -3.27 -6.68 6.02
C ARG A 32 -2.94 -5.50 6.93
N TRP A 33 -2.19 -4.55 6.39
CA TRP A 33 -1.89 -3.26 7.01
C TRP A 33 -2.39 -2.14 6.09
N GLN A 34 -2.77 -1.02 6.66
CA GLN A 34 -3.28 0.13 5.90
C GLN A 34 -2.62 1.43 6.36
N GLY A 35 -2.62 2.44 5.50
CA GLY A 35 -2.15 3.78 5.82
C GLY A 35 -0.66 3.83 6.13
N SER A 36 -0.29 4.56 7.18
CA SER A 36 1.11 4.64 7.64
C SER A 36 1.64 3.31 8.18
N ASP A 37 0.79 2.45 8.75
CA ASP A 37 1.21 1.11 9.19
C ASP A 37 1.61 0.22 8.01
N ALA A 38 0.94 0.37 6.85
CA ALA A 38 1.36 -0.31 5.62
C ALA A 38 2.73 0.17 5.13
N ALA A 39 3.00 1.47 5.22
CA ALA A 39 4.30 2.03 4.87
C ALA A 39 5.41 1.49 5.79
N GLU A 40 5.14 1.41 7.10
CA GLU A 40 6.08 0.82 8.06
C GLU A 40 6.36 -0.66 7.75
N GLU A 41 5.33 -1.44 7.41
CA GLU A 41 5.52 -2.86 7.08
C GLU A 41 6.25 -3.08 5.75
N ILE A 42 6.01 -2.24 4.72
CA ILE A 42 6.83 -2.26 3.50
C ILE A 42 8.30 -2.01 3.84
N VAL A 43 8.59 -1.04 4.71
CA VAL A 43 9.97 -0.78 5.13
C VAL A 43 10.54 -2.00 5.86
N ASN A 44 9.79 -2.71 6.70
CA ASN A 44 10.26 -3.95 7.35
C ASN A 44 10.72 -5.03 6.35
N LEU A 45 10.11 -5.09 5.16
CA LEU A 45 10.43 -6.06 4.11
C LEU A 45 11.70 -5.70 3.32
N LEU A 46 12.15 -4.45 3.37
CA LEU A 46 13.34 -4.02 2.64
C LEU A 46 14.63 -4.52 3.31
N PRO A 47 15.68 -4.82 2.53
CA PRO A 47 17.02 -5.05 3.08
C PRO A 47 17.44 -3.83 3.93
N LEU A 48 17.86 -4.07 5.18
CA LEU A 48 18.16 -3.03 6.19
C LEU A 48 16.95 -2.21 6.71
N GLY A 49 15.74 -2.60 6.35
CA GLY A 49 14.49 -1.93 6.76
C GLY A 49 14.31 -1.77 8.26
N GLN A 50 14.65 -2.81 9.04
CA GLN A 50 14.56 -2.75 10.49
C GLN A 50 15.48 -1.69 11.11
N ALA A 51 16.67 -1.45 10.55
CA ALA A 51 17.57 -0.41 11.05
C ALA A 51 16.96 0.98 10.86
N PHE A 52 16.29 1.22 9.72
CA PHE A 52 15.59 2.47 9.45
C PHE A 52 14.42 2.69 10.41
N ILE A 53 13.60 1.66 10.64
CA ILE A 53 12.45 1.74 11.55
C ILE A 53 12.89 1.97 12.99
N ILE A 54 13.93 1.26 13.45
CA ILE A 54 14.47 1.45 14.81
C ILE A 54 14.98 2.88 14.96
N ALA A 55 15.76 3.40 14.01
CA ALA A 55 16.26 4.77 14.07
C ALA A 55 15.12 5.81 14.05
N TYR A 56 14.12 5.60 13.20
CA TYR A 56 12.97 6.48 13.07
C TYR A 56 12.07 6.49 14.32
N ARG A 57 11.76 5.30 14.86
CA ARG A 57 10.94 5.14 16.08
C ARG A 57 11.67 5.53 17.36
N ALA A 58 13.01 5.48 17.38
CA ALA A 58 13.81 5.88 18.54
C ALA A 58 13.77 7.40 18.81
N LEU A 59 13.33 8.20 17.83
CA LEU A 59 13.15 9.63 17.99
C LEU A 59 11.75 9.93 18.57
N PRO A 60 11.66 10.54 19.76
CA PRO A 60 10.37 10.88 20.37
C PRO A 60 9.54 11.78 19.45
N GLY A 61 8.28 11.42 19.22
CA GLY A 61 7.36 12.21 18.40
C GLY A 61 7.45 12.01 16.89
N MET A 62 8.45 11.28 16.38
CA MET A 62 8.60 11.07 14.93
C MET A 62 7.48 10.21 14.34
N LYS A 63 7.04 9.15 15.01
CA LYS A 63 5.89 8.35 14.52
C LYS A 63 4.66 9.23 14.29
N TRP A 64 4.29 10.04 15.29
CA TRP A 64 3.16 10.96 15.18
C TRP A 64 3.32 11.97 14.03
N LEU A 65 4.52 12.54 13.89
CA LEU A 65 4.81 13.45 12.77
C LEU A 65 4.69 12.75 11.40
N GLY A 66 5.16 11.51 11.31
CA GLY A 66 5.03 10.66 10.13
C GLY A 66 3.59 10.37 9.79
N ASP A 67 2.79 9.95 10.78
CA ASP A 67 1.36 9.67 10.61
C ASP A 67 0.63 10.92 10.10
N LYS A 68 0.93 12.10 10.67
CA LYS A 68 0.35 13.37 10.19
C LYS A 68 0.81 13.76 8.80
N THR A 69 2.08 13.54 8.48
CA THR A 69 2.62 13.78 7.13
C THR A 69 1.93 12.86 6.13
N TYR A 70 1.74 11.59 6.49
CA TYR A 70 1.03 10.61 5.68
C TYR A 70 -0.43 11.02 5.46
N GLU A 71 -1.16 11.40 6.52
CA GLU A 71 -2.54 11.91 6.41
C GLU A 71 -2.63 13.09 5.43
N GLN A 72 -1.71 14.06 5.52
CA GLN A 72 -1.69 15.22 4.62
C GLN A 72 -1.49 14.81 3.16
N VAL A 73 -0.53 13.92 2.89
CA VAL A 73 -0.28 13.40 1.55
C VAL A 73 -1.49 12.61 1.04
N ARG A 74 -2.04 11.71 1.86
CA ARG A 74 -3.20 10.88 1.54
C ARG A 74 -4.40 11.75 1.17
N ASP A 75 -4.75 12.72 2.00
CA ASP A 75 -5.98 13.50 1.86
C ASP A 75 -5.88 14.52 0.70
N ASN A 76 -4.66 14.93 0.33
CA ASN A 76 -4.43 15.89 -0.76
C ASN A 76 -3.89 15.26 -2.05
N ARG A 77 -3.72 13.93 -2.10
CA ARG A 77 -3.03 13.23 -3.21
C ARG A 77 -3.56 13.61 -4.59
N TYR A 78 -4.88 13.73 -4.76
CA TYR A 78 -5.47 14.06 -6.05
C TYR A 78 -5.33 15.54 -6.42
N ASN A 79 -5.23 16.42 -5.43
CA ASN A 79 -4.97 17.84 -5.67
C ASN A 79 -3.49 18.06 -6.04
N TRP A 80 -2.57 17.33 -5.42
CA TRP A 80 -1.13 17.50 -5.63
C TRP A 80 -0.59 16.72 -6.84
N PHE A 81 -1.09 15.50 -7.06
CA PHE A 81 -0.57 14.59 -8.07
C PHE A 81 -1.56 14.29 -9.20
N GLY A 82 -2.78 14.81 -9.11
CA GLY A 82 -3.85 14.51 -10.06
C GLY A 82 -4.43 13.10 -9.85
N LYS A 83 -5.37 12.73 -10.72
CA LYS A 83 -6.02 11.42 -10.74
C LYS A 83 -5.95 10.82 -12.14
N ARG A 84 -6.06 9.49 -12.24
CA ARG A 84 -6.23 8.79 -13.52
C ARG A 84 -7.71 8.65 -13.84
N ASP A 85 -8.07 8.91 -15.10
CA ASP A 85 -9.44 8.70 -15.57
C ASP A 85 -9.78 7.21 -15.66
N ASN A 86 -8.80 6.37 -16.02
CA ASN A 86 -8.97 4.93 -16.20
C ASN A 86 -8.32 4.11 -15.08
N THR A 87 -8.77 2.87 -14.92
CA THR A 87 -8.16 1.88 -14.01
C THR A 87 -6.74 1.55 -14.47
N TYR A 88 -5.79 1.54 -13.54
CA TYR A 88 -4.43 1.09 -13.84
C TYR A 88 -4.40 -0.43 -13.87
N GLN A 89 -3.88 -0.99 -14.96
CA GLN A 89 -3.63 -2.42 -15.11
C GLN A 89 -2.14 -2.67 -14.88
N SER A 90 -1.81 -3.39 -13.80
CA SER A 90 -0.42 -3.71 -13.46
C SER A 90 0.10 -4.79 -14.41
N PRO A 91 1.31 -4.67 -15.01
CA PRO A 91 1.93 -5.74 -15.78
C PRO A 91 2.25 -6.99 -14.95
N TYR A 92 2.12 -6.90 -13.63
CA TYR A 92 2.21 -8.00 -12.68
C TYR A 92 0.83 -8.19 -12.03
N PRO A 93 -0.06 -9.00 -12.65
CA PRO A 93 -1.38 -9.26 -12.07
C PRO A 93 -1.26 -10.16 -10.85
N PHE A 94 -2.21 -10.03 -9.93
CA PHE A 94 -2.29 -10.91 -8.75
C PHE A 94 -2.46 -12.37 -9.17
N GLY A 95 -1.76 -13.28 -8.49
CA GLY A 95 -1.78 -14.72 -8.80
C GLY A 95 -0.88 -15.11 -9.98
N CYS A 96 -0.12 -14.18 -10.56
CA CYS A 96 0.90 -14.54 -11.52
C CYS A 96 2.12 -15.15 -10.81
N HIS A 97 2.44 -16.41 -11.09
CA HIS A 97 3.67 -17.04 -10.62
C HIS A 97 4.82 -16.83 -11.61
N GLU A 98 6.08 -16.95 -11.15
CA GLU A 98 7.26 -16.86 -12.04
C GLU A 98 7.24 -17.86 -13.21
N SER A 99 6.51 -18.97 -13.07
CA SER A 99 6.30 -19.96 -14.13
C SER A 99 5.26 -19.55 -15.18
N ASP A 100 4.47 -18.53 -14.90
CA ASP A 100 3.29 -18.19 -15.67
C ASP A 100 3.61 -17.05 -16.65
N ASN A 101 3.36 -17.27 -17.94
CA ASN A 101 3.40 -16.22 -18.94
C ASN A 101 2.15 -15.34 -18.81
N CYS A 102 2.08 -14.53 -17.76
CA CYS A 102 1.02 -13.53 -17.60
C CYS A 102 1.33 -12.30 -18.46
N SER A 103 1.30 -12.45 -19.78
CA SER A 103 1.29 -11.30 -20.67
C SER A 103 -0.10 -10.67 -20.66
N ILE A 104 -0.17 -9.36 -20.44
CA ILE A 104 -1.41 -8.59 -20.57
C ILE A 104 -1.54 -8.15 -22.02
N SER A 105 -2.62 -8.55 -22.68
CA SER A 105 -3.02 -8.08 -24.02
C SER A 105 -3.60 -6.67 -23.98
#